data_AF-A0A9X2WMP5-F1
#
_entry.id   AF-A0A9X2WMP5-F1
#
_cell.length_a   1.000
_cell.length_b   1.000
_cell.length_c   1.000
_cell.angle_alpha   90.00
_cell.angle_beta   90.00
_cell.angle_gamma   90.00
#
_symmetry.space_group_name_H-M   'P 1'
#
loop_
_entity.id
_entity.type
_entity.pdbx_description
1 polymer ?
#
loop_
_entity_poly.entity_id
_entity_poly.type
_entity_poly.pdbx_seq_one_letter_code
_entity_poly.pdbx_strand_id
1 'polypeptide(L)' 'MKANIIISIVCFAMFIGLLTTGANQFYLVHADYMTGIYMTAAVVCFMWASLFGGVVSLVFPKLKKVFAQL' A
#
# COMPACT_ATOMS: atom_id res chain seq x y z
N MET A 1 10.79 15.50 6.77
CA MET A 1 11.12 15.04 5.41
C MET A 1 11.80 13.67 5.40
N LYS A 2 12.90 13.45 6.13
CA LYS A 2 13.61 12.15 6.14
C LYS A 2 12.72 10.97 6.57
N ALA A 3 11.98 11.10 7.67
CA ALA A 3 11.06 10.07 8.17
C ALA A 3 9.94 9.72 7.16
N ASN A 4 9.30 10.73 6.56
CA ASN A 4 8.23 10.53 5.58
C ASN A 4 8.71 9.78 4.33
N ILE A 5 9.92 10.08 3.85
CA ILE A 5 10.50 9.38 2.71
C ILE A 5 10.73 7.91 3.06
N ILE A 6 11.27 7.61 4.24
CA ILE A 6 11.47 6.23 4.72
C ILE A 6 10.14 5.48 4.81
N ILE A 7 9.12 6.10 5.42
CA ILE A 7 7.77 5.51 5.52
C ILE A 7 7.22 5.20 4.13
N SER A 8 7.40 6.11 3.18
CA SER A 8 6.91 5.92 1.81
C SER A 8 7.64 4.79 1.10
N ILE A 9 8.97 4.69 1.25
CA ILE A 9 9.78 3.59 0.70
C ILE A 9 9.29 2.24 1.25
N VAL A 10 9.05 2.14 2.55
CA VAL A 10 8.54 0.91 3.17
C VAL A 10 7.14 0.57 2.66
N CYS A 11 6.25 1.56 2.54
CA CYS A 11 4.91 1.37 1.99
C CYS A 11 4.94 0.90 0.52
N PHE A 12 5.78 1.50 -0.33
CA PHE A 12 5.91 1.07 -1.72
C PHE A 12 6.58 -0.31 -1.86
N ALA A 13 7.55 -0.63 -1.00
CA ALA A 13 8.15 -1.97 -0.97
C ALA A 13 7.12 -3.04 -0.58
N MET A 14 6.27 -2.75 0.41
CA MET A 14 5.17 -3.62 0.81
C MET A 14 4.14 -3.79 -0.32
N PHE A 15 3.77 -2.71 -1.00
CA PHE A 15 2.88 -2.75 -2.17
C PHE A 15 3.43 -3.65 -3.29
N ILE A 16 4.71 -3.48 -3.64
CA ILE A 16 5.35 -4.28 -4.70
C ILE A 16 5.40 -5.76 -4.33
N GLY A 17 5.73 -6.08 -3.07
CA GLY A 17 5.73 -7.46 -2.58
C GLY A 17 4.35 -8.08 -2.62
N LEU A 18 3.32 -7.37 -2.15
CA LEU A 18 1.94 -7.85 -2.22
C LEU A 18 1.44 -8.01 -3.66
N LEU A 19 1.88 -7.15 -4.59
CA LEU A 19 1.53 -7.22 -6.01
C LEU A 19 2.17 -8.44 -6.70
N THR A 20 3.46 -8.69 -6.47
CA THR A 20 4.20 -9.75 -7.19
C THR A 20 3.93 -11.14 -6.64
N THR A 21 3.98 -11.33 -5.32
CA THR A 21 3.83 -12.65 -4.70
C THR A 21 2.48 -12.85 -4.02
N GLY A 22 1.95 -11.84 -3.34
CA GLY A 22 0.68 -11.93 -2.61
C GLY A 22 -0.52 -12.18 -3.51
N ALA A 23 -0.74 -11.35 -4.53
CA ALA A 23 -1.92 -11.45 -5.37
C ALA A 23 -1.97 -12.78 -6.15
N ASN A 24 -0.89 -13.16 -6.85
CA ASN A 24 -0.88 -14.34 -7.72
C ASN A 24 -0.97 -15.67 -6.95
N GLN A 25 -0.27 -15.80 -5.82
CA GLN A 25 -0.24 -17.05 -5.06
C GLN A 25 -1.57 -17.32 -4.37
N PHE A 26 -2.20 -16.30 -3.79
CA PHE A 26 -3.48 -16.49 -3.10
C PHE A 26 -4.64 -16.68 -4.09
N TYR A 27 -4.64 -15.95 -5.21
CA TYR A 27 -5.70 -16.04 -6.21
C TYR A 27 -5.74 -17.40 -6.89
N LEU A 28 -4.60 -17.93 -7.33
CA LEU A 28 -4.55 -19.20 -8.06
C LEU A 28 -4.73 -20.43 -7.17
N VAL A 29 -4.21 -20.39 -5.94
CA VAL A 29 -4.20 -21.57 -5.05
C VAL A 29 -5.52 -21.73 -4.30
N HIS A 30 -6.27 -20.64 -4.07
CA HIS A 30 -7.49 -20.67 -3.25
C HIS A 30 -8.73 -20.13 -3.98
N ALA A 31 -8.72 -20.04 -5.31
CA ALA A 31 -9.84 -19.56 -6.12
C ALA A 31 -11.17 -20.25 -5.79
N ASP A 32 -11.12 -21.55 -5.50
CA ASP A 32 -12.32 -22.39 -5.29
C ASP A 32 -12.79 -22.44 -3.84
N TYR A 33 -12.07 -21.81 -2.91
CA TYR A 33 -12.43 -21.76 -1.50
C TYR A 33 -12.91 -20.36 -1.11
N MET A 34 -14.05 -20.25 -0.43
CA MET A 34 -14.53 -18.97 0.12
C MET A 34 -13.45 -18.24 0.91
N THR A 35 -12.63 -18.98 1.66
CA THR A 35 -11.47 -18.45 2.40
C THR A 35 -10.45 -17.74 1.51
N GLY A 36 -10.22 -18.25 0.29
CA GLY A 36 -9.32 -17.63 -0.68
C GLY A 36 -9.82 -16.30 -1.21
N ILE A 37 -11.13 -16.19 -1.44
CA ILE A 37 -11.77 -14.94 -1.87
C ILE A 37 -11.60 -13.86 -0.78
N TYR A 38 -11.87 -14.20 0.49
CA TYR A 38 -11.69 -13.24 1.59
C TYR A 38 -10.22 -12.85 1.81
N MET A 39 -9.28 -13.80 1.71
CA MET A 39 -7.85 -13.49 1.81
C MET A 39 -7.37 -12.60 0.66
N THR A 40 -7.83 -12.88 -0.56
CA THR A 40 -7.54 -12.03 -1.72
C THR A 40 -8.07 -10.61 -1.51
N ALA A 41 -9.31 -10.46 -1.04
CA ALA A 41 -9.89 -9.15 -0.75
C ALA A 41 -9.07 -8.39 0.31
N ALA A 42 -8.63 -9.08 1.38
CA ALA A 42 -7.77 -8.49 2.39
C ALA A 42 -6.42 -8.02 1.80
N VAL A 43 -5.76 -8.85 1.00
CA VAL A 43 -4.49 -8.49 0.32
C VAL A 43 -4.66 -7.26 -0.57
N VAL A 44 -5.76 -7.20 -1.33
CA VAL A 44 -6.09 -6.03 -2.17
C VAL A 44 -6.28 -4.78 -1.31
N CYS A 45 -7.01 -4.87 -0.20
CA CYS A 45 -7.17 -3.75 0.74
C CYS A 45 -5.82 -3.28 1.31
N PHE A 46 -4.92 -4.19 1.69
CA PHE A 46 -3.58 -3.84 2.17
C PHE A 46 -2.70 -3.22 1.08
N MET A 47 -2.81 -3.67 -0.17
CA MET A 47 -2.17 -3.02 -1.31
C MET A 47 -2.63 -1.56 -1.46
N TRP A 48 -3.93 -1.33 -1.49
CA TRP A 48 -4.43 0.05 -1.62
C TRP A 48 -4.04 0.92 -0.43
N ALA A 49 -4.14 0.40 0.80
CA ALA A 49 -3.73 1.13 2.00
C ALA A 49 -2.24 1.52 1.98
N SER A 50 -1.36 0.61 1.54
CA SER A 50 0.07 0.89 1.41
C SER A 50 0.38 1.90 0.30
N LEU A 51 -0.30 1.81 -0.85
CA LEU A 51 -0.16 2.78 -1.93
C LEU A 51 -0.57 4.19 -1.48
N PHE A 52 -1.76 4.32 -0.89
CA PHE A 52 -2.25 5.61 -0.39
C PHE A 52 -1.40 6.13 0.76
N GLY A 53 -0.98 5.27 1.69
CA GLY A 53 -0.09 5.64 2.79
C GLY A 53 1.24 6.21 2.32
N GLY A 54 1.85 5.60 1.30
CA GLY A 54 3.09 6.12 0.68
C GLY A 54 2.88 7.47 -0.01
N VAL A 55 1.81 7.62 -0.79
CA VAL A 55 1.49 8.88 -1.47
C VAL A 55 1.18 10.00 -0.47
N VAL A 56 0.33 9.75 0.53
CA VAL A 56 -0.03 10.72 1.57
C VAL A 56 1.22 11.14 2.34
N SER A 57 2.08 10.20 2.74
CA SER A 57 3.31 10.50 3.48
C SER A 57 4.24 11.47 2.70
N LEU A 58 4.33 11.35 1.38
CA LEU A 58 5.10 12.25 0.52
C LEU A 58 4.42 13.61 0.28
N VAL A 59 3.10 13.62 0.13
CA VAL A 59 2.32 14.80 -0.27
C VAL A 59 2.01 15.71 0.92
N PHE A 60 1.72 15.14 2.09
CA PHE A 60 1.36 15.88 3.31
C PHE A 60 2.39 16.94 3.76
N PRO A 61 3.71 16.67 3.79
CA PRO A 61 4.69 17.68 4.16
C PRO A 61 4.83 18.81 3.11
N LYS A 62 4.53 18.53 1.84
CA LYS A 62 4.51 19.57 0.78
C LYS A 62 3.27 20.46 0.92
N LEU A 63 2.10 19.87 1.12
CA LEU A 63 0.84 20.59 1.35
C LEU A 63 0.89 21.45 2.61
N LYS A 64 1.47 20.93 3.71
CA LYS A 64 1.67 21.70 4.94
C LYS A 64 2.61 22.90 4.73
N LYS A 65 3.66 22.77 3.89
CA LYS A 65 4.53 23.90 3.55
C LYS A 65 3.80 24.98 2.75
N VAL A 66 3.01 24.60 1.76
CA VAL A 66 2.24 25.54 0.93
C VAL A 66 1.20 26.29 1.77
N PHE A 67 0.46 25.59 2.64
CA PHE A 67 -0.51 26.22 3.53
C PHE A 67 0.10 27.08 4.64
N ALA A 68 1.32 26.77 5.09
CA ALA A 68 2.01 27.58 6.10
C ALA A 68 2.71 28.83 5.50
N GLN A 69 2.75 28.97 4.17
CA GLN A 69 3.31 30.13 3.47
C GLN A 69 2.22 31.10 2.97
N LEU A 70 0.94 30.74 3.14
CA LEU A 70 -0.24 31.60 2.96
C LEU A 70 -0.61 32.26 4.29
#